data_AF-A0A0M4DWV5-F1
#
_entry.id   AF-A0A0M4DWV5-F1
#
_cell.length_a   1.000
_cell.length_b   1.000
_cell.length_c   1.000
_cell.angle_alpha   90.00
_cell.angle_beta   90.00
_cell.angle_gamma   90.00
#
_symmetry.space_group_name_H-M   'P 1'
#
loop_
_entity.id
_entity.type
_entity.pdbx_description
1 polymer ?
#
loop_
_entity_poly.entity_id
_entity_poly.type
_entity_poly.pdbx_seq_one_letter_code
_entity_poly.pdbx_strand_id
1 'polypeptide(L)'
;MSLQFIGIDPQTGDDESPTVWVDQEKGELVFQGWKAGPELEAECAALELPGHAVGIPDTEAVVRIPARMVDMIRKACDAVERADQVR
;
A
#
# COMPACT_ATOMS: atom_id res chain seq x y z
N MET A 1 -9.91 -8.01 -15.06
CA MET A 1 -9.13 -7.00 -14.34
C MET A 1 -10.08 -5.94 -13.82
N SER A 2 -10.39 -5.95 -12.53
CA SER A 2 -11.27 -4.95 -11.89
C SER A 2 -10.52 -4.22 -10.78
N LEU A 3 -9.59 -3.35 -11.22
CA LEU A 3 -8.93 -2.41 -10.32
C LEU A 3 -9.92 -1.30 -9.95
N GLN A 4 -10.38 -1.28 -8.70
CA GLN A 4 -11.28 -0.27 -8.17
C GLN A 4 -10.46 0.86 -7.54
N PHE A 5 -10.60 2.07 -8.07
CA PHE A 5 -10.06 3.27 -7.42
C PHE A 5 -10.80 3.57 -6.12
N ILE A 6 -10.05 3.85 -5.05
CA ILE A 6 -10.61 4.18 -3.74
C ILE A 6 -10.34 5.64 -3.38
N GLY A 7 -9.12 6.13 -3.61
CA GLY A 7 -8.81 7.51 -3.30
C GLY A 7 -7.37 7.89 -3.58
N ILE A 8 -7.16 9.19 -3.66
CA ILE A 8 -5.90 9.88 -3.82
C ILE A 8 -5.71 10.84 -2.65
N ASP A 9 -4.47 11.16 -2.34
CA ASP A 9 -4.10 12.19 -1.41
C ASP A 9 -4.80 13.54 -1.74
N PRO A 10 -5.58 14.13 -0.80
CA PRO A 10 -6.33 15.34 -1.06
C PRO A 10 -5.49 16.62 -0.98
N GLN A 11 -4.23 16.54 -0.55
CA GLN A 11 -3.35 17.69 -0.32
C GLN A 11 -2.21 17.83 -1.33
N THR A 12 -2.10 16.92 -2.30
CA THR A 12 -1.03 16.99 -3.28
C THR A 12 -1.43 17.82 -4.51
N GLY A 13 -0.48 18.63 -5.01
CA GLY A 13 -0.58 19.26 -6.31
C GLY A 13 -0.27 18.29 -7.45
N ASP A 14 -0.11 18.79 -8.67
CA ASP A 14 -0.02 17.98 -9.90
C ASP A 14 1.13 16.94 -9.94
N ASP A 15 2.18 17.08 -9.11
CA ASP A 15 3.40 16.28 -9.21
C ASP A 15 3.53 15.13 -8.19
N GLU A 16 2.67 15.08 -7.17
CA GLU A 16 2.68 14.00 -6.18
C GLU A 16 1.26 13.45 -6.05
N SER A 17 1.09 12.13 -6.04
CA SER A 17 -0.25 11.54 -6.01
C SER A 17 -0.24 10.18 -5.33
N PRO A 18 0.07 10.10 -4.01
CA PRO A 18 -0.17 8.87 -3.27
C PRO A 18 -1.62 8.43 -3.47
N THR A 19 -1.82 7.18 -3.89
CA THR A 19 -3.10 6.67 -4.38
C THR A 19 -3.32 5.23 -3.92
N VAL A 20 -4.58 4.88 -3.65
CA VAL A 20 -4.97 3.53 -3.25
C VAL A 20 -6.08 2.99 -4.15
N TRP A 21 -5.91 1.73 -4.55
CA TRP A 21 -6.89 0.93 -5.29
C TRP A 21 -7.09 -0.43 -4.61
N VAL A 22 -8.13 -1.13 -5.04
CA VAL A 22 -8.37 -2.55 -4.75
C VAL A 22 -8.34 -3.33 -6.05
N ASP A 23 -7.48 -4.34 -6.15
CA ASP A 23 -7.60 -5.37 -7.17
C ASP A 23 -8.61 -6.42 -6.68
N GLN A 24 -9.88 -6.25 -7.08
CA GLN A 24 -10.94 -7.17 -6.65
C GLN A 24 -10.75 -8.58 -7.22
N GLU A 25 -9.97 -8.72 -8.30
CA GLU A 25 -9.71 -10.03 -8.89
C GLU A 25 -8.72 -10.85 -8.07
N LYS A 26 -7.75 -10.17 -7.45
CA LYS A 26 -6.73 -10.82 -6.62
C LYS A 26 -7.02 -10.72 -5.12
N GLY A 27 -7.94 -9.85 -4.71
CA GLY A 27 -8.17 -9.55 -3.30
C GLY A 27 -7.01 -8.76 -2.69
N GLU A 28 -6.39 -7.87 -3.48
CA GLU A 28 -5.18 -7.13 -3.09
C GLU A 28 -5.48 -5.64 -2.91
N LEU A 29 -4.82 -5.02 -1.93
CA LEU A 29 -4.69 -3.57 -1.84
C LEU A 29 -3.49 -3.13 -2.69
N VAL A 30 -3.69 -2.13 -3.54
CA VAL A 30 -2.62 -1.60 -4.41
C VAL A 30 -2.34 -0.15 -4.01
N PHE A 31 -1.07 0.16 -3.78
CA PHE A 31 -0.62 1.48 -3.33
C PHE A 31 0.37 2.11 -4.31
N GLN A 32 0.13 3.38 -4.62
CA GLN A 32 1.15 4.31 -5.11
C GLN A 32 1.52 5.23 -3.95
N GLY A 33 2.81 5.39 -3.68
CA GLY A 33 3.33 6.25 -2.62
C GLY A 33 4.70 6.83 -2.96
N TRP A 34 5.28 7.57 -2.04
CA TRP A 34 6.65 8.03 -2.19
C TRP A 34 7.64 6.90 -1.93
N LYS A 35 8.73 6.86 -2.67
CA LYS A 35 9.81 5.90 -2.41
C LYS A 35 10.42 6.16 -1.03
N ALA A 36 10.74 5.09 -0.32
CA ALA A 36 11.54 5.20 0.89
C ALA A 36 12.97 5.65 0.54
N GLY A 37 13.60 6.36 1.48
CA GLY A 37 15.04 6.63 1.40
C GLY A 37 15.83 5.45 1.97
N PRO A 38 17.14 5.38 1.72
CA PRO A 38 17.96 4.23 2.13
C PRO A 38 17.97 3.99 3.64
N GLU A 39 17.85 5.04 4.46
CA GLU A 39 17.78 4.92 5.92
C GLU A 39 16.49 4.22 6.38
N LEU A 40 15.34 4.66 5.85
CA LEU A 40 14.05 4.05 6.18
C LEU A 40 13.95 2.62 5.63
N GLU A 41 14.47 2.38 4.43
CA GLU A 41 14.54 1.02 3.87
C GLU A 41 15.41 0.10 4.75
N ALA A 42 16.56 0.58 5.21
CA ALA A 42 17.42 -0.18 6.11
C ALA A 42 16.76 -0.47 7.47
N GLU A 43 16.03 0.50 8.03
CA GLU A 43 15.26 0.30 9.26
C GLU A 43 14.17 -0.77 9.09
N CYS A 44 13.41 -0.72 8.00
CA CYS A 44 12.43 -1.76 7.66
C CYS A 44 13.09 -3.13 7.43
N ALA A 45 14.21 -3.16 6.71
CA ALA A 45 14.96 -4.37 6.39
C ALA A 45 15.58 -5.05 7.61
N ALA A 46 15.83 -4.30 8.69
CA ALA A 46 16.37 -4.81 9.94
C ALA A 46 15.34 -5.55 10.81
N LEU A 47 14.06 -5.59 10.42
CA LEU A 47 13.03 -6.30 11.16
C LEU A 47 13.25 -7.82 11.11
N GLU A 48 13.52 -8.42 12.27
CA GLU A 48 13.66 -9.87 12.40
C GLU A 48 12.34 -10.48 12.88
N LEU A 49 11.79 -11.43 12.10
CA LEU A 49 10.58 -12.17 12.45
C LEU A 49 10.85 -13.68 12.44
N PRO A 50 10.32 -14.45 13.41
CA PRO A 50 10.46 -15.90 13.42
C PRO A 50 9.98 -16.53 12.12
N GLY A 51 10.86 -17.29 11.45
CA GLY A 51 10.53 -17.98 10.19
C GLY A 51 10.68 -17.12 8.93
N HIS A 52 11.19 -15.89 9.03
CA HIS A 52 11.44 -15.01 7.88
C HIS A 52 12.93 -14.66 7.78
N ALA A 53 13.42 -14.47 6.55
CA ALA A 53 14.75 -13.93 6.32
C ALA A 53 14.78 -12.44 6.69
N VAL A 54 15.92 -11.95 7.18
CA VAL A 54 16.17 -10.52 7.40
C VAL A 54 16.44 -9.84 6.07
N GLY A 55 15.86 -8.66 5.85
CA GLY A 55 15.98 -7.89 4.61
C GLY A 55 14.66 -7.74 3.85
N ILE A 56 14.70 -6.94 2.79
CA ILE A 56 13.59 -6.75 1.84
C ILE A 56 14.00 -7.44 0.53
N PRO A 57 13.24 -8.43 0.03
CA PRO A 57 13.51 -9.06 -1.27
C PRO A 57 13.45 -8.08 -2.45
N ASP A 58 14.17 -8.37 -3.53
CA ASP A 58 14.18 -7.54 -4.75
C ASP A 58 12.80 -7.37 -5.41
N THR A 59 11.85 -8.27 -5.10
CA THR A 59 10.46 -8.21 -5.58
C THR A 59 9.54 -7.37 -4.71
N GLU A 60 10.04 -6.85 -3.58
CA GLU A 60 9.28 -6.07 -2.59
C GLU A 60 9.84 -4.64 -2.49
N ALA A 61 9.01 -3.70 -2.04
CA ALA A 61 9.41 -2.31 -1.89
C ALA A 61 8.72 -1.65 -0.69
N VAL A 62 9.44 -0.76 -0.01
CA VAL A 62 8.86 0.09 1.02
C VAL A 62 8.38 1.39 0.38
N VAL A 63 7.09 1.66 0.51
CA VAL A 63 6.47 2.91 0.06
C VAL A 63 5.92 3.69 1.25
N ARG A 64 6.08 5.01 1.20
CA ARG A 64 5.56 5.93 2.19
C ARG A 64 4.20 6.43 1.74
N ILE A 65 3.21 6.27 2.62
CA ILE A 65 1.84 6.78 2.43
C ILE A 65 1.56 7.80 3.54
N PRO A 66 1.09 9.02 3.23
CA PRO A 66 0.86 10.03 4.25
C PRO A 66 -0.36 9.70 5.12
N ALA A 67 -0.28 10.05 6.40
CA ALA A 67 -1.32 9.72 7.39
C ALA A 67 -2.71 10.28 7.04
N ARG A 68 -2.79 11.37 6.26
CA ARG A 68 -4.06 11.92 5.77
C ARG A 68 -4.84 11.00 4.81
N MET A 69 -4.19 9.98 4.26
CA MET A 69 -4.85 8.96 3.44
C MET A 69 -5.50 7.84 4.26
N VAL A 70 -5.33 7.80 5.59
CA VAL A 70 -5.81 6.69 6.43
C VAL A 70 -7.30 6.38 6.21
N ASP A 71 -8.15 7.39 6.02
CA ASP A 71 -9.58 7.15 5.76
C ASP A 71 -9.85 6.51 4.40
N MET A 72 -9.03 6.79 3.38
CA MET A 72 -9.10 6.12 2.08
C MET A 72 -8.62 4.67 2.20
N ILE A 73 -7.56 4.44 2.98
CA ILE A 73 -7.03 3.08 3.23
C ILE A 73 -8.08 2.22 3.93
N ARG A 74 -8.76 2.75 4.95
CA ARG A 74 -9.88 2.05 5.63
C ARG A 74 -10.98 1.64 4.65
N LYS A 75 -11.40 2.55 3.77
CA LYS A 75 -12.38 2.25 2.72
C LYS A 75 -11.89 1.18 1.74
N ALA A 76 -10.59 1.13 1.47
CA ALA A 76 -9.99 0.11 0.63
C ALA A 76 -10.03 -1.25 1.32
N CYS A 77 -9.72 -1.31 2.62
CA CYS A 77 -9.89 -2.52 3.44
C CYS A 77 -11.35 -3.00 3.41
N ASP A 78 -12.32 -2.12 3.68
CA ASP A 78 -13.74 -2.48 3.63
C ASP A 78 -14.18 -2.99 2.24
N ALA A 79 -13.56 -2.48 1.17
CA ALA A 79 -13.86 -2.89 -0.19
C ALA A 79 -13.24 -4.25 -0.55
N VAL A 80 -11.99 -4.51 -0.14
CA VAL A 80 -11.34 -5.81 -0.41
C VAL A 80 -12.00 -6.94 0.38
N GLU A 81 -12.36 -6.70 1.64
CA GLU A 81 -13.06 -7.68 2.48
C GLU A 81 -14.44 -8.03 1.92
N ARG A 82 -15.19 -7.04 1.43
CA ARG A 82 -16.49 -7.29 0.78
C ARG A 82 -16.36 -8.07 -0.53
N ALA A 83 -15.30 -7.84 -1.29
CA ALA A 83 -15.06 -8.58 -2.53
C ALA A 83 -14.75 -10.06 -2.26
N ASP A 84 -14.06 -10.35 -1.16
CA ASP A 84 -13.75 -11.72 -0.73
C ASP A 84 -15.01 -12.48 -0.26
N GLN A 85 -15.92 -11.82 0.46
CA GLN A 85 -17.18 -12.43 0.92
C GLN A 85 -18.15 -12.82 -0.19
N VAL A 86 -17.97 -12.33 -1.42
CA VAL A 86 -18.84 -12.57 -2.57
C VAL A 86 -18.28 -13.66 -3.51
N ARG A 87 -17.07 -14.17 -3.23
CA ARG A 87 -16.40 -15.23 -4.01
C ARG A 87 -16.69 -16.62 -3.45
#